data_AF-A4P0D4-F1
#
_entry.id   AF-A4P0D4-F1
#
_cell.length_a   1.000
_cell.length_b   1.000
_cell.length_c   1.000
_cell.angle_alpha   90.00
_cell.angle_beta   90.00
_cell.angle_gamma   90.00
#
_symmetry.space_group_name_H-M   'P 1'
#
loop_
_entity.id
_entity.type
_entity.pdbx_description
1 polymer ?
#
loop_
_entity_poly.entity_id
_entity_poly.type
_entity_poly.pdbx_seq_one_letter_code
_entity_poly.pdbx_strand_id
1 'polypeptide(L)'
;MKKLTLREQQLVCLNILDYFHALCERHQIHYSLGGGTLIGAIRHKGFIPWDDDIDVYMHRDEYQRFVDVWFQETHEYYNMETAEDILAQKTGEMAKIFDCRTQITEIAGKKSAMFIDIFIYDGVPNDPKIICSFMKNIEELIVVSILARKDG
;
A
#
# COMPACT_ATOMS: atom_id res chain seq x y z
N MET A 1 -17.13 -10.04 18.53
CA MET A 1 -16.34 -10.25 17.29
C MET A 1 -15.39 -11.42 17.50
N LYS A 2 -15.22 -12.28 16.49
CA LYS A 2 -14.28 -13.41 16.54
C LYS A 2 -12.87 -12.90 16.28
N LYS A 3 -11.88 -13.34 17.09
CA LYS A 3 -10.46 -13.09 16.81
C LYS A 3 -10.00 -13.99 15.67
N LEU A 4 -9.37 -13.42 14.65
CA LEU A 4 -8.84 -14.16 13.52
C LEU A 4 -7.50 -14.80 13.87
N THR A 5 -7.32 -16.05 13.47
CA THR A 5 -6.01 -16.71 13.39
C THR A 5 -5.16 -16.10 12.26
N LEU A 6 -3.84 -16.31 12.28
CA LEU A 6 -2.96 -15.85 11.20
C LEU A 6 -3.42 -16.34 9.83
N ARG A 7 -3.84 -17.62 9.73
CA ARG A 7 -4.32 -18.15 8.45
C ARG A 7 -5.59 -17.46 7.97
N GLU A 8 -6.50 -17.11 8.88
CA GLU A 8 -7.71 -16.35 8.52
C GLU A 8 -7.37 -14.92 8.09
N GLN A 9 -6.36 -14.29 8.69
CA GLN A 9 -5.85 -12.98 8.28
C GLN A 9 -5.28 -13.03 6.86
N GLN A 10 -4.39 -14.00 6.58
CA GLN A 10 -3.85 -14.23 5.24
C GLN A 10 -4.94 -14.43 4.18
N LEU A 11 -6.02 -15.17 4.52
CA LEU A 11 -7.15 -15.37 3.61
C LEU A 11 -7.95 -14.09 3.37
N VAL A 12 -8.09 -13.22 4.37
CA VAL A 12 -8.69 -11.90 4.17
C VAL A 12 -7.83 -11.06 3.23
N CYS A 13 -6.52 -10.96 3.47
CA CYS A 13 -5.61 -10.24 2.58
C CYS A 13 -5.67 -10.79 1.15
N LEU A 14 -5.68 -12.13 0.99
CA LEU A 14 -5.81 -12.77 -0.32
C LEU A 14 -7.13 -12.42 -1.01
N ASN A 15 -8.25 -12.36 -0.29
CA ASN A 15 -9.52 -11.92 -0.86
C ASN A 15 -9.49 -10.46 -1.34
N ILE A 16 -8.77 -9.58 -0.62
CA ILE A 16 -8.56 -8.20 -1.07
C ILE A 16 -7.70 -8.19 -2.34
N LEU A 17 -6.62 -8.99 -2.39
CA LEU A 17 -5.76 -9.11 -3.56
C LEU A 17 -6.50 -9.67 -4.78
N ASP A 18 -7.32 -10.71 -4.62
CA ASP A 18 -8.13 -11.29 -5.70
C ASP A 18 -9.12 -10.28 -6.27
N TYR A 19 -9.74 -9.49 -5.39
CA TYR A 19 -10.63 -8.39 -5.79
C TYR A 19 -9.88 -7.30 -6.57
N PHE A 20 -8.75 -6.84 -6.02
CA PHE A 20 -7.87 -5.87 -6.65
C PHE A 20 -7.40 -6.35 -8.03
N HIS A 21 -6.94 -7.59 -8.13
CA HIS A 21 -6.50 -8.22 -9.37
C HIS A 21 -7.63 -8.24 -10.42
N ALA A 22 -8.84 -8.66 -10.04
CA ALA A 22 -9.98 -8.70 -10.95
C ALA A 22 -10.40 -7.31 -11.46
N LEU A 23 -10.23 -6.26 -10.63
CA LEU A 23 -10.42 -4.87 -11.06
C LEU A 23 -9.33 -4.45 -12.06
N CYS A 24 -8.06 -4.71 -11.74
CA CYS A 24 -6.93 -4.40 -12.61
C CYS A 24 -7.03 -5.10 -13.98
N GLU A 25 -7.39 -6.40 -14.02
CA GLU A 25 -7.54 -7.16 -15.26
C GLU A 25 -8.65 -6.60 -16.16
N ARG A 26 -9.81 -6.24 -15.58
CA ARG A 26 -10.94 -5.64 -16.33
C ARG A 26 -10.56 -4.35 -17.04
N HIS A 27 -9.69 -3.56 -16.41
CA HIS A 27 -9.31 -2.22 -16.87
C HIS A 27 -7.91 -2.17 -17.50
N GLN A 28 -7.27 -3.32 -17.69
CA GLN A 28 -5.93 -3.46 -18.27
C GLN A 28 -4.91 -2.58 -17.53
N ILE A 29 -4.92 -2.68 -16.20
CA ILE A 29 -4.03 -1.95 -15.31
C ILE A 29 -2.95 -2.91 -14.83
N HIS A 30 -1.70 -2.49 -14.98
CA HIS A 30 -0.55 -3.31 -14.64
C HIS A 30 -0.05 -3.03 -13.22
N TYR A 31 0.27 -4.10 -12.51
CA TYR A 31 0.92 -4.07 -11.22
C TYR A 31 1.84 -5.28 -11.07
N SER A 32 2.66 -5.28 -10.03
CA SER A 32 3.45 -6.45 -9.63
C SER A 32 3.28 -6.70 -8.14
N LEU A 33 3.44 -7.96 -7.71
CA LEU A 33 3.70 -8.24 -6.31
C LEU A 33 5.11 -7.73 -5.96
N GLY A 34 5.32 -7.29 -4.73
CA GLY A 34 6.66 -6.96 -4.23
C GLY A 34 6.92 -7.52 -2.84
N GLY A 35 8.05 -7.11 -2.25
CA GLY A 35 8.38 -7.45 -0.87
C GLY A 35 8.30 -8.94 -0.52
N GLY A 36 7.79 -9.22 0.69
CA GLY A 36 7.55 -10.58 1.19
C GLY A 36 6.51 -11.33 0.36
N THR A 37 5.53 -10.63 -0.18
CA THR A 37 4.45 -11.18 -1.01
C THR A 37 4.99 -11.86 -2.28
N LEU A 38 5.87 -11.19 -3.03
CA LEU A 38 6.49 -11.76 -4.23
C LEU A 38 7.36 -12.98 -3.90
N ILE A 39 8.18 -12.87 -2.86
CA ILE A 39 9.06 -13.95 -2.41
C ILE A 39 8.23 -15.16 -1.98
N GLY A 40 7.15 -14.94 -1.24
CA GLY A 40 6.19 -15.97 -0.84
C GLY A 40 5.59 -16.68 -2.04
N ALA A 41 5.03 -15.93 -2.98
CA ALA A 41 4.38 -16.48 -4.17
C ALA A 41 5.31 -17.44 -4.94
N ILE A 42 6.58 -17.06 -5.11
CA ILE A 42 7.57 -17.88 -5.83
C ILE A 42 8.02 -19.07 -4.98
N ARG A 43 8.45 -18.84 -3.73
CA ARG A 43 9.14 -19.82 -2.89
C ARG A 43 8.18 -20.80 -2.18
N HIS A 44 7.09 -20.29 -1.63
CA HIS A 44 6.13 -21.05 -0.81
C HIS A 44 4.82 -21.35 -1.53
N LYS A 45 4.65 -20.86 -2.77
CA LYS A 45 3.41 -20.99 -3.55
C LYS A 45 2.20 -20.37 -2.84
N GLY A 46 2.45 -19.27 -2.14
CA GLY A 46 1.48 -18.55 -1.31
C GLY A 46 2.20 -17.64 -0.32
N PHE A 47 1.57 -17.33 0.79
CA PHE A 47 2.21 -16.55 1.85
C PHE A 47 3.48 -17.21 2.40
N ILE A 48 4.43 -16.38 2.84
CA ILE A 48 5.44 -16.84 3.79
C ILE A 48 4.68 -17.25 5.07
N PRO A 49 4.99 -18.40 5.72
CA PRO A 49 4.13 -18.93 6.78
C PRO A 49 3.88 -18.01 7.98
N TRP A 50 4.77 -17.04 8.20
CA TRP A 50 4.71 -16.08 9.29
C TRP A 50 4.37 -14.65 8.84
N ASP A 51 4.16 -14.40 7.54
CA ASP A 51 3.67 -13.11 7.00
C ASP A 51 2.16 -12.96 7.21
N ASP A 52 1.73 -11.72 7.40
CA ASP A 52 0.33 -11.32 7.58
C ASP A 52 -0.15 -10.21 6.62
N ASP A 53 0.72 -9.65 5.78
CA ASP A 53 0.44 -8.55 4.85
C ASP A 53 0.62 -8.91 3.37
N ILE A 54 0.11 -8.03 2.50
CA ILE A 54 0.28 -8.11 1.04
C ILE A 54 0.72 -6.74 0.53
N ASP A 55 1.81 -6.75 -0.24
CA ASP A 55 2.35 -5.59 -0.94
C ASP A 55 2.18 -5.74 -2.46
N VAL A 56 1.50 -4.77 -3.08
CA VAL A 56 1.47 -4.61 -4.53
C VAL A 56 2.17 -3.32 -4.94
N TYR A 57 2.78 -3.33 -6.12
CA TYR A 57 3.58 -2.24 -6.66
C TYR A 57 3.00 -1.78 -7.99
N MET A 58 2.84 -0.48 -8.14
CA MET A 58 2.31 0.16 -9.34
C MET A 58 3.22 1.32 -9.77
N HIS A 59 3.43 1.45 -11.07
CA HIS A 59 3.96 2.70 -11.61
C HIS A 59 2.94 3.83 -11.38
N ARG A 60 3.40 5.06 -11.17
CA ARG A 60 2.51 6.21 -10.90
C ARG A 60 1.36 6.35 -11.91
N ASP A 61 1.64 6.16 -13.19
CA ASP A 61 0.61 6.26 -14.24
C ASP A 61 -0.46 5.18 -14.11
N GLU A 62 -0.07 3.95 -13.76
CA GLU A 62 -0.99 2.83 -13.53
C GLU A 62 -1.80 3.05 -12.26
N TYR A 63 -1.18 3.57 -11.20
CA TYR A 63 -1.86 3.92 -9.96
C TYR A 63 -2.91 5.00 -10.20
N GLN A 64 -2.62 6.04 -10.99
CA GLN A 64 -3.59 7.08 -11.30
C GLN A 64 -4.80 6.50 -12.05
N ARG A 65 -4.55 5.65 -13.05
CA ARG A 65 -5.63 4.92 -13.76
C ARG A 65 -6.46 4.06 -12.80
N PHE A 66 -5.81 3.40 -11.85
CA PHE A 66 -6.48 2.58 -10.84
C PHE A 66 -7.39 3.41 -9.93
N VAL A 67 -6.91 4.55 -9.45
CA VAL A 67 -7.69 5.49 -8.65
C VAL A 67 -8.92 5.98 -9.42
N ASP A 68 -8.75 6.37 -10.68
CA ASP A 68 -9.85 6.86 -11.52
C ASP A 68 -10.94 5.80 -11.70
N VAL A 69 -10.53 4.54 -11.93
CA VAL A 69 -11.43 3.39 -12.05
C VAL A 69 -12.12 3.05 -10.73
N TRP A 70 -11.38 3.07 -9.63
CA TRP A 70 -11.91 2.79 -8.29
C TRP A 70 -13.09 3.72 -7.99
N PHE A 71 -12.92 5.03 -8.16
CA PHE A 71 -13.98 5.99 -7.87
C PHE A 71 -15.14 6.01 -8.88
N GLN A 72 -15.07 5.23 -9.97
CA GLN A 72 -16.18 5.03 -10.91
C GLN A 72 -17.07 3.82 -10.57
N GLU A 73 -16.61 2.92 -9.69
CA GLU A 73 -17.34 1.73 -9.29
C GLU A 73 -17.79 1.82 -7.81
N THR A 74 -18.77 0.99 -7.43
CA THR A 74 -19.15 0.83 -6.02
C THR A 74 -18.55 -0.46 -5.49
N HIS A 75 -17.90 -0.36 -4.32
CA HIS A 75 -17.21 -1.48 -3.68
C HIS A 75 -17.97 -1.88 -2.41
N GLU A 76 -18.60 -3.05 -2.41
CA GLU A 76 -19.52 -3.45 -1.33
C GLU A 76 -18.83 -3.61 0.03
N TYR A 77 -17.66 -4.24 0.03
CA TYR A 77 -16.92 -4.57 1.26
C TYR A 77 -15.57 -3.87 1.37
N TYR A 78 -15.15 -3.16 0.32
CA TYR A 78 -13.82 -2.62 0.22
C TYR A 78 -13.84 -1.10 0.20
N ASN A 79 -12.92 -0.49 0.95
CA ASN A 79 -12.68 0.95 0.90
C ASN A 79 -11.23 1.22 0.55
N MET A 80 -10.94 2.35 -0.08
CA MET A 80 -9.58 2.75 -0.42
C MET A 80 -9.19 4.03 0.32
N GLU A 81 -7.96 4.05 0.83
CA GLU A 81 -7.26 5.30 1.15
C GLU A 81 -6.24 5.55 0.04
N THR A 82 -6.32 6.71 -0.60
CA THR A 82 -5.37 7.12 -1.64
C THR A 82 -4.07 7.59 -1.01
N ALA A 83 -2.95 7.33 -1.67
CA ALA A 83 -1.70 7.97 -1.32
C ALA A 83 -1.85 9.50 -1.42
N GLU A 84 -1.51 10.22 -0.35
CA GLU A 84 -1.55 11.68 -0.36
C GLU A 84 -0.48 12.24 -1.31
N ASP A 85 -0.81 13.34 -2.00
CA ASP A 85 0.13 14.06 -2.85
C ASP A 85 1.31 14.59 -2.02
N ILE A 86 2.49 14.75 -2.64
CA ILE A 86 3.72 15.22 -1.98
C ILE A 86 3.54 16.62 -1.36
N LEU A 87 2.53 17.36 -1.79
CA LEU A 87 2.15 18.68 -1.30
C LEU A 87 1.15 18.67 -0.13
N ALA A 88 0.63 17.50 0.25
CA ALA A 88 -0.35 17.38 1.31
C ALA A 88 0.27 17.55 2.71
N GLN A 89 -0.55 17.92 3.69
CA GLN A 89 -0.10 18.18 5.06
C GLN A 89 0.39 16.91 5.78
N LYS A 90 0.02 15.71 5.29
CA LYS A 90 0.52 14.41 5.78
C LYS A 90 1.21 13.66 4.65
N THR A 91 2.38 14.14 4.26
CA THR A 91 3.22 13.48 3.26
C THR A 91 3.57 12.04 3.66
N GLY A 92 3.43 11.09 2.72
CA GLY A 92 4.02 9.75 2.82
C GLY A 92 3.12 8.59 3.25
N GLU A 93 1.79 8.77 3.31
CA GLU A 93 0.90 7.61 3.48
C GLU A 93 0.74 6.84 2.16
N MET A 94 1.03 5.53 2.20
CA MET A 94 0.84 4.62 1.07
C MET A 94 -0.64 4.37 0.83
N ALA A 95 -1.02 4.17 -0.43
CA ALA A 95 -2.38 3.81 -0.79
C ALA A 95 -2.72 2.42 -0.24
N LYS A 96 -3.95 2.26 0.26
CA LYS A 96 -4.40 1.02 0.91
C LYS A 96 -5.80 0.65 0.47
N ILE A 97 -6.08 -0.64 0.40
CA ILE A 97 -7.44 -1.17 0.24
C ILE A 97 -7.79 -1.97 1.48
N PHE A 98 -8.89 -1.61 2.12
CA PHE A 98 -9.37 -2.18 3.37
C PHE A 98 -10.57 -3.10 3.14
N ASP A 99 -10.67 -4.19 3.91
CA ASP A 99 -11.89 -4.99 4.05
C ASP A 99 -12.70 -4.53 5.26
N CYS A 100 -13.77 -3.76 5.02
CA CYS A 100 -14.62 -3.15 6.04
C CYS A 100 -15.41 -4.15 6.90
N ARG A 101 -15.36 -5.46 6.57
CA ARG A 101 -15.95 -6.53 7.41
C ARG A 101 -15.05 -6.92 8.58
N THR A 102 -13.82 -6.40 8.62
CA THR A 102 -12.81 -6.72 9.63
C THR A 102 -12.49 -5.54 10.54
N GLN A 103 -11.84 -5.81 11.67
CA GLN A 103 -11.36 -4.76 12.57
C GLN A 103 -10.01 -5.16 13.19
N ILE A 104 -9.02 -4.30 13.00
CA ILE A 104 -7.75 -4.28 13.70
C ILE A 104 -7.89 -3.32 14.89
N THR A 105 -7.35 -3.72 16.04
CA THR A 105 -7.28 -2.86 17.23
C THR A 105 -5.81 -2.65 17.56
N GLU A 106 -5.33 -1.43 17.32
CA GLU A 106 -3.95 -1.04 17.63
C GLU A 106 -3.76 -0.82 19.13
N ILE A 107 -2.51 -0.83 19.59
CA ILE A 107 -2.13 -0.68 21.01
C ILE A 107 -2.69 0.61 21.62
N ALA A 108 -2.81 1.68 20.83
CA ALA A 108 -3.36 2.97 21.25
C ALA A 108 -4.91 3.03 21.24
N GLY A 109 -5.60 1.92 20.98
CA GLY A 109 -7.06 1.87 20.87
C GLY A 109 -7.62 2.39 19.54
N LYS A 110 -6.74 2.79 18.61
CA LYS A 110 -7.12 3.11 17.23
C LYS A 110 -7.68 1.86 16.57
N LYS A 111 -8.82 2.01 15.90
CA LYS A 111 -9.47 0.96 15.13
C LYS A 111 -9.17 1.17 13.66
N SER A 112 -8.77 0.10 12.99
CA SER A 112 -8.61 0.06 11.53
C SER A 112 -9.29 -1.21 11.00
N ALA A 113 -9.27 -1.43 9.70
CA ALA A 113 -9.65 -2.69 9.05
C ALA A 113 -8.39 -3.40 8.53
N MET A 114 -8.49 -4.69 8.20
CA MET A 114 -7.46 -5.41 7.45
C MET A 114 -7.27 -4.77 6.07
N PHE A 115 -6.03 -4.65 5.60
CA PHE A 115 -5.73 -4.02 4.33
C PHE A 115 -4.61 -4.71 3.56
N ILE A 116 -4.45 -4.32 2.29
CA ILE A 116 -3.23 -4.53 1.51
C ILE A 116 -2.63 -3.17 1.17
N ASP A 117 -1.31 -3.11 1.02
CA ASP A 117 -0.59 -1.89 0.66
C ASP A 117 -0.32 -1.81 -0.85
N ILE A 118 -0.52 -0.61 -1.40
CA ILE A 118 -0.20 -0.26 -2.78
C ILE A 118 0.99 0.71 -2.76
N PHE A 119 2.15 0.19 -3.09
CA PHE A 119 3.38 0.94 -3.28
C PHE A 119 3.40 1.58 -4.66
N ILE A 120 3.63 2.88 -4.68
CA ILE A 120 3.73 3.66 -5.91
C ILE A 120 5.21 3.95 -6.15
N TYR A 121 5.70 3.60 -7.34
CA TYR A 121 7.06 3.96 -7.74
C TYR A 121 7.06 4.87 -8.96
N ASP A 122 8.02 5.78 -8.95
CA ASP A 122 8.27 6.77 -9.99
C ASP A 122 9.52 6.44 -10.79
N GLY A 123 9.54 6.91 -12.03
CA GLY A 123 10.76 6.95 -12.82
C GLY A 123 11.78 7.89 -12.18
N VAL A 124 13.00 7.40 -11.99
CA VAL A 124 14.13 8.21 -11.51
C VAL A 124 14.98 8.62 -12.73
N PRO A 125 15.40 9.90 -12.85
CA PRO A 125 16.30 10.32 -13.92
C PRO A 125 17.59 9.52 -13.92
N ASN A 126 18.11 9.15 -15.10
CA ASN A 126 19.35 8.36 -15.20
C ASN A 126 20.63 9.14 -14.86
N ASP A 127 20.56 10.47 -14.73
CA ASP A 127 21.73 11.29 -14.39
C ASP A 127 22.00 11.27 -12.87
N PRO A 128 23.11 10.66 -12.41
CA PRO A 128 23.42 10.58 -10.99
C PRO A 128 23.55 11.94 -10.30
N LYS A 129 23.89 13.02 -11.03
CA LYS A 129 23.97 14.37 -10.46
C LYS A 129 22.58 14.89 -10.10
N ILE A 130 21.60 14.62 -10.95
CA ILE A 130 20.21 14.97 -10.70
C ILE A 130 19.72 14.18 -9.49
N ILE A 131 19.92 12.85 -9.49
CA ILE A 131 19.56 11.97 -8.36
C ILE A 131 20.18 12.48 -7.05
N CYS A 132 21.49 12.73 -7.03
CA CYS A 132 22.20 13.16 -5.82
C CYS A 132 21.71 14.52 -5.29
N SER A 133 21.34 15.44 -6.19
CA SER A 133 20.74 16.72 -5.79
C SER A 133 19.36 16.53 -5.14
N PHE A 134 18.52 15.65 -5.68
CA PHE A 134 17.21 15.33 -5.10
C PHE A 134 17.34 14.61 -3.76
N MET A 135 18.25 13.63 -3.65
CA MET A 135 18.44 12.85 -2.42
C MET A 135 18.93 13.73 -1.25
N LYS A 136 19.84 14.68 -1.49
CA LYS A 136 20.28 15.62 -0.44
C LYS A 136 19.14 16.47 0.11
N ASN A 137 18.25 16.93 -0.77
CA ASN A 137 17.07 17.70 -0.37
C ASN A 137 16.09 16.84 0.46
N ILE A 138 15.96 15.55 0.15
CA ILE A 138 15.13 14.60 0.92
C ILE A 138 15.75 14.31 2.29
N GLU A 139 17.07 14.11 2.38
CA GLU A 139 17.77 13.92 3.65
C GLU A 139 17.57 15.11 4.59
N GLU A 140 17.67 16.35 4.07
CA GLU A 140 17.40 17.56 4.84
C GLU A 140 15.94 17.62 5.31
N LEU A 141 14.97 17.26 4.46
CA LEU A 141 13.55 17.20 4.84
C LEU A 141 13.25 16.16 5.93
N ILE A 142 13.85 14.97 5.83
CA ILE A 142 13.70 13.90 6.81
C ILE A 142 14.28 14.33 8.17
N VAL A 143 15.46 14.96 8.18
CA VAL A 143 16.07 15.47 9.42
C VAL A 143 15.20 16.56 10.05
N VAL A 144 14.69 17.51 9.26
CA VAL A 144 13.82 18.59 9.76
C VAL A 144 12.50 18.05 10.32
N SER A 145 11.88 17.08 9.64
CA SER A 145 10.62 16.47 10.11
C SER A 145 10.81 15.58 11.34
N ILE A 146 11.95 14.90 11.49
CA ILE A 146 12.30 14.16 12.72
C ILE A 146 12.52 15.14 13.89
N LEU A 147 13.15 16.28 13.65
CA LEU A 147 13.36 17.31 14.68
C LEU A 147 12.04 17.98 15.07
N ALA A 148 11.17 18.30 14.11
CA ALA A 148 9.87 18.91 14.36
C ALA A 148 8.89 18.00 15.13
N ARG A 149 9.06 16.67 15.08
CA ARG A 149 8.26 15.70 15.85
C ARG A 149 8.73 15.52 17.30
N LYS A 150 9.88 16.07 17.69
CA LYS A 150 10.38 15.99 19.08
C LYS A 150 9.87 17.10 20.00
N ASP A 151 9.25 18.14 19.45
CA ASP A 151 8.82 19.33 20.18
C ASP A 151 7.28 19.40 20.41
N GLY A 152 6.58 18.25 20.34
CA GLY A 152 5.12 18.14 20.53
C GLY A 152 4.72 17.17 21.63
#